data_AF-A0A1J4KUE4-F1
#
_entry.id   AF-A0A1J4KUE4-F1
#
_cell.length_a   1.000
_cell.length_b   1.000
_cell.length_c   1.000
_cell.angle_alpha   90.00
_cell.angle_beta   90.00
_cell.angle_gamma   90.00
#
_symmetry.space_group_name_H-M   'P 1'
#
loop_
_entity.id
_entity.type
_entity.pdbx_description
1 polymer ?
#
loop_
_entity_poly.entity_id
_entity_poly.type
_entity_poly.pdbx_seq_one_letter_code
_entity_poly.pdbx_strand_id
1 'polypeptide(L)'
;MIADDKVNAITELSLLAVDDYFQQHFESLENRPEFTSAEYLRDQIEYAVKYLRATTRKVPFRCIADYFGKSISAIRKYETKYNQITETKNGTLLNDSQFADLVNYVNRQYNMKMPCRYIDVINYCFEKFNVDIKLNILLAMIERSDMLKTVVGKPIESTSMLASTEEINEYFVRTNHEIKDIPAAFIANADETGVVPLKDAKDVSLIVRQLMFDL
;
A
#
# COMPACT_ATOMS: atom_id res chain seq x y z
N MET A 1 31.76 -40.71 25.52
CA MET A 1 32.00 -40.73 24.06
C MET A 1 30.68 -41.09 23.39
N ILE A 2 30.02 -40.07 22.81
CA ILE A 2 29.05 -40.09 21.70
C ILE A 2 28.00 -41.23 21.76
N ALA A 3 26.89 -41.02 22.47
CA ALA A 3 25.61 -40.51 21.95
C ALA A 3 24.75 -41.61 21.30
N ASP A 4 23.75 -42.06 22.08
CA ASP A 4 22.43 -42.43 21.57
C ASP A 4 21.95 -41.35 20.60
N ASP A 5 21.49 -41.75 19.41
CA ASP A 5 20.19 -41.29 18.92
C ASP A 5 19.75 -42.11 17.70
N LYS A 6 18.75 -42.95 17.96
CA LYS A 6 17.81 -43.48 16.97
C LYS A 6 17.07 -42.31 16.32
N VAL A 7 17.50 -41.82 15.15
CA VAL A 7 16.61 -41.03 14.27
C VAL A 7 16.93 -41.29 12.79
N ASN A 8 16.03 -42.04 12.14
CA ASN A 8 15.71 -41.96 10.71
C ASN A 8 16.70 -42.52 9.66
N ALA A 9 17.08 -43.78 9.77
CA ALA A 9 17.71 -44.54 8.67
C ALA A 9 16.73 -44.95 7.53
N ILE A 10 15.58 -44.28 7.39
CA ILE A 10 14.63 -44.49 6.29
C ILE A 10 14.06 -43.13 5.90
N THR A 11 14.67 -42.41 4.96
CA THR A 11 14.02 -41.54 3.94
C THR A 11 15.06 -40.60 3.34
N GLU A 12 15.55 -40.91 2.14
CA GLU A 12 15.88 -39.95 1.07
C GLU A 12 16.54 -40.68 -0.11
N LEU A 13 15.87 -41.72 -0.63
CA LEU A 13 15.98 -41.96 -2.07
C LEU A 13 15.26 -40.79 -2.72
N SER A 14 16.01 -39.92 -3.40
CA SER A 14 15.46 -38.87 -4.26
C SER A 14 14.30 -39.45 -5.06
N LEU A 15 13.11 -38.82 -5.03
CA LEU A 15 11.95 -39.29 -5.80
C LEU A 15 12.24 -39.37 -7.31
N LEU A 16 13.28 -38.66 -7.78
CA LEU A 16 13.80 -38.76 -9.15
C LEU A 16 14.43 -40.12 -9.44
N ALA A 17 15.04 -40.75 -8.43
CA ALA A 17 15.68 -42.06 -8.55
C ALA A 17 14.70 -43.24 -8.50
N VAL A 18 13.42 -42.97 -8.23
CA VAL A 18 12.38 -44.01 -8.03
C VAL A 18 11.30 -43.96 -9.12
N ASP A 19 11.22 -42.89 -9.91
CA ASP A 19 10.16 -42.69 -10.91
C ASP A 19 10.76 -42.32 -12.28
N ASP A 20 10.93 -43.34 -13.13
CA ASP A 20 11.48 -43.25 -14.50
C ASP A 20 10.79 -42.16 -15.35
N TYR A 21 9.50 -41.90 -15.10
CA TYR A 21 8.76 -40.87 -15.82
C TYR A 21 9.30 -39.47 -15.50
N PHE A 22 9.60 -39.19 -14.23
CA PHE A 22 10.17 -37.90 -13.85
C PHE A 22 11.58 -37.77 -14.38
N GLN A 23 12.40 -38.82 -14.24
CA GLN A 23 13.77 -38.82 -14.73
C GLN A 23 13.85 -38.45 -16.22
N GLN A 24 13.04 -39.08 -17.08
CA GLN A 24 12.99 -38.76 -18.52
C GLN A 24 12.63 -37.28 -18.80
N HIS A 25 11.79 -36.67 -17.97
CA HIS A 25 11.41 -35.26 -18.15
C HIS A 25 12.50 -34.29 -17.68
N PHE A 26 13.30 -34.66 -16.68
CA PHE A 26 14.49 -33.90 -16.30
C PHE A 26 15.60 -34.03 -17.35
N GLU A 27 15.85 -35.23 -17.87
CA GLU A 27 16.79 -35.42 -18.99
C GLU A 27 16.33 -34.63 -20.23
N SER A 28 15.03 -34.60 -20.51
CA SER A 28 14.47 -33.77 -21.58
C SER A 28 14.58 -32.27 -21.32
N LEU A 29 14.58 -31.84 -20.05
CA LEU A 29 14.78 -30.45 -19.66
C LEU A 29 16.24 -30.02 -19.89
N GLU A 30 17.20 -30.86 -19.53
CA GLU A 30 18.63 -30.59 -19.70
C GLU A 30 19.04 -30.44 -21.17
N ASN A 31 18.31 -31.09 -22.08
CA ASN A 31 18.55 -30.98 -23.53
C ASN A 31 17.92 -29.72 -24.16
N ARG A 32 17.22 -28.87 -23.40
CA ARG A 32 16.56 -27.68 -23.94
C ARG A 32 17.50 -26.46 -23.96
N PRO A 33 17.64 -25.78 -25.10
CA PRO A 33 18.52 -24.61 -25.21
C PRO A 33 18.09 -23.50 -24.26
N GLU A 34 16.80 -23.30 -24.01
CA GLU A 34 16.30 -22.25 -23.11
C GLU A 34 16.64 -22.51 -21.65
N PHE A 35 16.88 -23.77 -21.28
CA PHE A 35 17.34 -24.16 -19.94
C PHE A 35 18.86 -24.04 -19.83
N THR A 36 19.61 -24.49 -20.83
CA THR A 36 21.08 -24.49 -20.81
C THR A 36 21.71 -23.13 -21.11
N SER A 37 21.04 -22.28 -21.88
CA SER A 37 21.51 -20.92 -22.21
C SER A 37 21.07 -19.85 -21.21
N ALA A 38 20.30 -20.20 -20.18
CA ALA A 38 19.86 -19.27 -19.15
C ALA A 38 21.06 -18.72 -18.35
N GLU A 39 21.16 -17.39 -18.28
CA GLU A 39 22.29 -16.68 -17.65
C GLU A 39 22.30 -16.83 -16.13
N TYR A 40 21.11 -16.93 -15.51
CA TYR A 40 20.96 -17.01 -14.06
C TYR A 40 20.25 -18.29 -13.61
N LEU A 41 20.68 -18.86 -12.48
CA LEU A 41 20.07 -20.04 -11.85
C LEU A 41 18.56 -19.84 -11.59
N ARG A 42 18.13 -18.61 -11.30
CA ARG A 42 16.71 -18.26 -11.17
C ARG A 42 15.91 -18.56 -12.44
N ASP A 43 16.46 -18.24 -13.59
CA ASP A 43 15.76 -18.38 -14.88
C ASP A 43 15.72 -19.86 -15.29
N GLN A 44 16.75 -20.62 -14.93
CA GLN A 44 16.75 -22.09 -15.01
C GLN A 44 15.66 -22.72 -14.14
N ILE A 45 15.53 -22.29 -12.88
CA ILE A 45 14.50 -22.78 -11.96
C ILE A 45 13.10 -22.41 -12.48
N GLU A 46 12.90 -21.18 -12.94
CA GLU A 46 11.63 -20.73 -13.50
C GLU A 46 11.23 -21.54 -14.75
N TYR A 47 12.16 -21.74 -15.67
CA TYR A 47 11.94 -22.55 -16.86
C TYR A 47 11.64 -24.02 -16.51
N ALA A 48 12.39 -24.59 -15.58
CA ALA A 48 12.19 -25.96 -15.10
C ALA A 48 10.82 -26.14 -14.45
N VAL A 49 10.41 -25.22 -13.58
CA VAL A 49 9.07 -25.23 -12.96
C VAL A 49 8.00 -25.13 -14.04
N LYS A 50 8.13 -24.24 -15.02
CA LYS A 50 7.18 -24.10 -16.12
C LYS A 50 7.05 -25.39 -16.93
N TYR A 51 8.19 -25.96 -17.32
CA TYR A 51 8.23 -27.13 -18.18
C TYR A 51 7.71 -28.39 -17.47
N LEU A 52 8.24 -28.69 -16.29
CA LEU A 52 7.96 -29.92 -15.54
C LEU A 52 6.57 -29.94 -14.88
N ARG A 53 5.95 -28.76 -14.72
CA ARG A 53 4.58 -28.62 -14.18
C ARG A 53 3.52 -28.51 -15.27
N ALA A 54 3.91 -28.31 -16.52
CA ALA A 54 3.02 -28.28 -17.69
C ALA A 54 2.78 -29.68 -18.32
N THR A 55 3.45 -30.70 -17.81
CA THR A 55 3.30 -32.09 -18.26
C THR A 55 1.96 -32.69 -17.87
N THR A 56 1.53 -33.75 -18.59
CA THR A 56 0.29 -34.49 -18.30
C THR A 56 0.27 -35.00 -16.85
N ARG A 57 1.41 -35.48 -16.34
CA ARG A 57 1.62 -35.81 -14.93
C ARG A 57 2.61 -34.82 -14.34
N LYS A 58 2.08 -33.83 -13.62
CA LYS A 58 2.87 -32.74 -13.04
C LYS A 58 3.95 -33.30 -12.10
N VAL A 59 5.21 -32.93 -12.36
CA VAL A 59 6.30 -33.27 -11.45
C VAL A 59 6.06 -32.62 -10.07
N PRO A 60 6.22 -33.35 -8.96
CA PRO A 60 6.11 -32.78 -7.62
C PRO A 60 7.19 -31.72 -7.35
N PHE A 61 6.85 -30.67 -6.61
CA PHE A 61 7.82 -29.64 -6.22
C PHE A 61 9.00 -30.18 -5.42
N ARG A 62 8.81 -31.28 -4.69
CA ARG A 62 9.89 -31.95 -3.97
C ARG A 62 10.97 -32.43 -4.93
N CYS A 63 10.61 -33.09 -6.03
CA CYS A 63 11.58 -33.56 -7.03
C CYS A 63 12.35 -32.40 -7.67
N ILE A 64 11.66 -31.29 -7.97
CA ILE A 64 12.30 -30.07 -8.51
C ILE A 64 13.23 -29.44 -7.47
N ALA A 65 12.81 -29.40 -6.21
CA ALA A 65 13.60 -28.87 -5.10
C ALA A 65 14.87 -29.69 -4.88
N ASP A 66 14.76 -31.02 -4.92
CA ASP A 66 15.87 -31.96 -4.81
C ASP A 66 16.87 -31.77 -5.96
N TYR A 67 16.37 -31.63 -7.21
CA TYR A 67 17.21 -31.40 -8.39
C TYR A 67 18.05 -30.11 -8.30
N PHE A 68 17.49 -29.02 -7.77
CA PHE A 68 18.21 -27.74 -7.62
C PHE A 68 18.91 -27.56 -6.27
N GLY A 69 18.83 -28.53 -5.36
CA GLY A 69 19.34 -28.40 -3.99
C GLY A 69 18.71 -27.22 -3.23
N LYS A 70 17.42 -26.97 -3.44
CA LYS A 70 16.67 -25.86 -2.81
C LYS A 70 15.54 -26.41 -1.94
N SER A 71 14.96 -25.55 -1.09
CA SER A 71 13.76 -25.92 -0.34
C SER A 71 12.52 -25.88 -1.23
N ILE A 72 11.52 -26.72 -0.94
CA ILE A 72 10.22 -26.73 -1.62
C ILE A 72 9.57 -25.33 -1.62
N SER A 73 9.70 -24.61 -0.50
CA SER A 73 9.19 -23.25 -0.34
C SER A 73 9.87 -22.26 -1.30
N ALA A 74 11.17 -22.42 -1.58
CA ALA A 74 11.87 -21.59 -2.55
C ALA A 74 11.34 -21.84 -3.97
N ILE A 75 11.16 -23.10 -4.37
CA ILE A 75 10.61 -23.46 -5.69
C ILE A 75 9.19 -22.91 -5.89
N ARG A 76 8.31 -23.03 -4.89
CA ARG A 76 6.93 -22.49 -4.96
C ARG A 76 6.87 -20.96 -5.12
N LYS A 77 7.86 -20.23 -4.59
CA LYS A 77 7.93 -18.76 -4.78
C LYS A 77 8.18 -18.39 -6.25
N TYR A 78 8.97 -19.19 -6.97
CA TYR A 78 9.18 -18.98 -8.41
C TYR A 78 7.90 -19.23 -9.22
N GLU A 79 7.11 -20.26 -8.87
CA GLU A 79 5.79 -20.48 -9.49
C GLU A 79 4.80 -19.34 -9.21
N THR A 80 4.79 -18.82 -7.97
CA THR A 80 3.87 -17.74 -7.56
C THR A 80 4.18 -16.43 -8.27
N LYS A 81 5.47 -16.07 -8.40
CA LYS A 81 5.90 -14.89 -9.16
C LYS A 81 5.53 -14.97 -10.63
N TYR A 82 5.57 -16.17 -11.21
CA TYR A 82 5.16 -16.41 -12.60
C TYR A 82 3.64 -16.27 -12.81
N ASN A 83 2.83 -16.87 -11.93
CA ASN A 83 1.36 -16.79 -12.03
C ASN A 83 0.80 -15.39 -11.69
N GLN A 84 1.60 -14.52 -11.07
CA GLN A 84 1.26 -13.12 -10.83
C GLN A 84 1.47 -12.20 -12.05
N ILE A 85 1.86 -12.75 -13.22
CA ILE A 85 1.79 -12.03 -14.51
C ILE A 85 0.34 -12.01 -15.06
N THR A 86 -0.67 -12.03 -14.19
CA THR A 86 -2.05 -11.65 -14.54
C THR A 86 -2.22 -10.16 -14.27
N GLU A 87 -2.13 -9.36 -15.33
CA GLU A 87 -2.74 -8.05 -15.68
C GLU A 87 -3.44 -7.18 -14.62
N THR A 88 -3.04 -7.23 -13.36
CA THR A 88 -3.23 -6.12 -12.43
C THR A 88 -1.86 -5.50 -12.28
N LYS A 89 -1.70 -4.25 -12.72
CA LYS A 89 -0.53 -3.43 -12.39
C LYS A 89 -0.55 -3.07 -10.90
N ASN A 90 -0.58 -4.09 -10.05
CA ASN A 90 -0.51 -3.98 -8.60
C ASN A 90 0.86 -3.40 -8.26
N GLY A 91 0.88 -2.10 -7.97
CA GLY A 91 2.09 -1.37 -7.59
C GLY A 91 2.85 -0.70 -8.73
N THR A 92 2.26 -0.44 -9.90
CA THR A 92 2.90 0.55 -10.79
C THR A 92 2.81 1.92 -10.18
N LEU A 93 3.97 2.49 -9.88
CA LEU A 93 4.14 3.92 -9.68
C LEU A 93 3.51 4.65 -10.88
N LEU A 94 2.83 5.76 -10.62
CA LEU A 94 2.38 6.66 -11.67
C LEU A 94 3.62 7.09 -12.49
N ASN A 95 3.48 7.12 -13.81
CA ASN A 95 4.51 7.76 -14.64
C ASN A 95 4.46 9.28 -14.45
N ASP A 96 5.49 9.99 -14.93
CA ASP A 96 5.63 11.43 -14.72
C ASP A 96 4.42 12.23 -15.22
N SER A 97 3.82 11.82 -16.34
CA SER A 97 2.61 12.47 -16.89
C SER A 97 1.39 12.26 -16.01
N GLN A 98 1.17 11.03 -15.55
CA GLN A 98 0.08 10.69 -14.62
C GLN A 98 0.26 11.38 -13.26
N PHE A 99 1.51 11.48 -12.79
CA PHE A 99 1.84 12.17 -11.56
C PHE A 99 1.61 13.68 -11.69
N ALA A 100 2.03 14.30 -12.79
CA ALA A 100 1.76 15.71 -13.06
C ALA A 100 0.25 16.00 -13.10
N ASP A 101 -0.53 15.12 -13.71
CA ASP A 101 -1.99 15.25 -13.75
C ASP A 101 -2.63 15.06 -12.36
N LEU A 102 -2.13 14.12 -11.55
CA LEU A 102 -2.53 13.98 -10.15
C LEU A 102 -2.25 15.27 -9.35
N VAL A 103 -1.07 15.86 -9.52
CA VAL A 103 -0.72 17.13 -8.87
C VAL A 103 -1.71 18.23 -9.29
N ASN A 104 -2.06 18.31 -10.57
CA ASN A 104 -3.06 19.26 -11.06
C ASN A 104 -4.45 19.00 -10.45
N TYR A 105 -4.85 17.74 -10.31
CA TYR A 105 -6.09 17.39 -9.63
C TYR A 105 -6.10 17.87 -8.17
N VAL A 106 -5.06 17.56 -7.39
CA VAL A 106 -4.94 18.00 -5.99
C VAL A 106 -4.95 19.53 -5.90
N ASN A 107 -4.27 20.23 -6.80
CA ASN A 107 -4.26 21.69 -6.86
C ASN A 107 -5.64 22.29 -7.13
N ARG A 108 -6.40 21.73 -8.07
CA ARG A 108 -7.78 22.17 -8.34
C ARG A 108 -8.66 22.01 -7.11
N GLN A 109 -8.57 20.86 -6.47
CA GLN A 109 -9.36 20.54 -5.28
C GLN A 109 -9.03 21.45 -4.10
N TYR A 110 -7.74 21.74 -3.89
CA TYR A 110 -7.30 22.73 -2.92
C TYR A 110 -7.88 24.12 -3.20
N ASN A 111 -7.83 24.59 -4.46
CA ASN A 111 -8.37 25.90 -4.84
C ASN A 111 -9.90 25.99 -4.69
N MET A 112 -10.60 24.86 -4.82
CA MET A 112 -12.04 24.74 -4.55
C MET A 112 -12.38 24.64 -3.05
N LYS A 113 -11.39 24.78 -2.16
CA LYS A 113 -11.53 24.60 -0.70
C LYS A 113 -11.99 23.19 -0.31
N MET A 114 -11.69 22.19 -1.14
CA MET A 114 -12.01 20.78 -0.93
C MET A 114 -10.75 19.92 -1.00
N PRO A 115 -9.81 20.05 -0.04
CA PRO A 115 -8.56 19.29 -0.07
C PRO A 115 -8.80 17.77 -0.03
N CYS A 116 -7.99 17.02 -0.78
CA CYS A 116 -8.16 15.58 -0.95
C CYS A 116 -7.67 14.79 0.27
N ARG A 117 -8.39 13.73 0.63
CA ARG A 117 -7.91 12.64 1.49
C ARG A 117 -7.16 11.62 0.64
N TYR A 118 -6.47 10.68 1.30
CA TYR A 118 -5.82 9.58 0.60
C TYR A 118 -6.77 8.77 -0.27
N ILE A 119 -7.97 8.47 0.24
CA ILE A 119 -8.96 7.68 -0.51
C ILE A 119 -9.41 8.40 -1.79
N ASP A 120 -9.53 9.72 -1.76
CA ASP A 120 -9.94 10.52 -2.91
C ASP A 120 -8.89 10.43 -4.03
N VAL A 121 -7.61 10.46 -3.66
CA VAL A 121 -6.50 10.30 -4.60
C VAL A 121 -6.41 8.88 -5.15
N ILE A 122 -6.58 7.86 -4.30
CA ILE A 122 -6.59 6.46 -4.74
C ILE A 122 -7.72 6.24 -5.74
N ASN A 123 -8.93 6.71 -5.42
CA ASN A 123 -10.09 6.60 -6.31
C ASN A 123 -9.84 7.37 -7.62
N TYR A 124 -9.29 8.58 -7.56
CA TYR A 124 -8.94 9.34 -8.76
C TYR A 124 -7.97 8.57 -9.66
N CYS A 125 -6.92 7.98 -9.09
CA CYS A 125 -5.94 7.20 -9.86
C CYS A 125 -6.57 5.95 -10.49
N PHE A 126 -7.47 5.28 -9.77
CA PHE A 126 -8.20 4.13 -10.28
C PHE A 126 -9.15 4.54 -11.42
N GLU A 127 -10.01 5.54 -11.21
CA GLU A 127 -11.00 5.99 -12.20
C GLU A 127 -10.35 6.60 -13.45
N LYS A 128 -9.30 7.40 -13.28
CA LYS A 128 -8.70 8.14 -14.39
C LYS A 128 -7.68 7.32 -15.17
N PHE A 129 -6.90 6.49 -14.48
CA PHE A 129 -5.75 5.79 -15.07
C PHE A 129 -5.88 4.26 -15.04
N ASN A 130 -6.92 3.72 -14.41
CA ASN A 130 -7.05 2.28 -14.11
C ASN A 130 -5.84 1.74 -13.33
N VAL A 131 -5.33 2.55 -12.39
CA VAL A 131 -4.19 2.20 -11.53
C VAL A 131 -4.67 2.07 -10.10
N ASP A 132 -4.60 0.84 -9.57
CA ASP A 132 -4.86 0.55 -8.15
C ASP A 132 -3.59 0.83 -7.32
N ILE A 133 -3.57 2.00 -6.67
CA ILE A 133 -2.46 2.42 -5.81
C ILE A 133 -2.74 2.03 -4.37
N LYS A 134 -1.88 1.20 -3.80
CA LYS A 134 -1.92 0.89 -2.37
C LYS A 134 -1.53 2.13 -1.55
N LEU A 135 -2.20 2.32 -0.41
CA LEU A 135 -1.98 3.47 0.48
C LEU A 135 -0.50 3.68 0.84
N ASN A 136 0.24 2.62 1.16
CA ASN A 136 1.66 2.72 1.49
C ASN A 136 2.53 3.21 0.32
N ILE A 137 2.15 2.89 -0.91
CA ILE A 137 2.82 3.38 -2.12
C ILE A 137 2.50 4.86 -2.31
N LEU A 138 1.23 5.25 -2.16
CA LEU A 138 0.82 6.65 -2.24
C LEU A 138 1.57 7.52 -1.21
N LEU A 139 1.66 7.05 0.04
CA LEU A 139 2.41 7.74 1.09
C LEU A 139 3.88 7.93 0.69
N ALA A 140 4.55 6.86 0.28
CA ALA A 140 5.94 6.92 -0.16
C ALA A 140 6.14 7.83 -1.38
N MET A 141 5.16 7.91 -2.29
CA MET A 141 5.19 8.83 -3.44
C MET A 141 5.06 10.29 -3.00
N ILE A 142 4.15 10.58 -2.06
CA ILE A 142 3.96 11.94 -1.55
C ILE A 142 5.18 12.39 -0.73
N GLU A 143 5.71 11.53 0.15
CA GLU A 143 6.89 11.85 0.96
C GLU A 143 8.14 12.17 0.13
N ARG A 144 8.25 11.59 -1.06
CA ARG A 144 9.36 11.82 -2.00
C ARG A 144 9.08 12.93 -3.00
N SER A 145 7.89 13.54 -2.96
CA SER A 145 7.50 14.58 -3.89
C SER A 145 7.79 15.96 -3.32
N ASP A 146 8.42 16.82 -4.11
CA ASP A 146 8.58 18.23 -3.76
C ASP A 146 7.31 19.06 -4.07
N MET A 147 6.30 18.44 -4.69
CA MET A 147 5.08 19.13 -5.16
C MET A 147 3.87 18.89 -4.26
N LEU A 148 3.86 17.81 -3.49
CA LEU A 148 2.73 17.40 -2.65
C LEU A 148 3.23 17.13 -1.23
N LYS A 149 2.39 17.47 -0.25
CA LYS A 149 2.63 17.12 1.15
C LYS A 149 1.36 16.64 1.84
N THR A 150 1.55 15.84 2.87
CA THR A 150 0.48 15.52 3.81
C THR A 150 0.42 16.58 4.90
N VAL A 151 -0.79 17.03 5.22
CA VAL A 151 -1.06 17.88 6.39
C VAL A 151 -2.20 17.27 7.21
N VAL A 152 -2.18 17.53 8.51
CA VAL A 152 -3.27 17.15 9.40
C VAL A 152 -4.28 18.29 9.45
N GLY A 153 -5.49 18.03 8.97
CA GLY A 153 -6.63 18.94 9.08
C GLY A 153 -7.43 18.66 10.34
N LYS A 154 -7.65 19.70 11.14
CA LYS A 154 -8.59 19.65 12.26
C LYS A 154 -10.00 19.89 11.74
N PRO A 155 -10.97 19.01 12.05
CA PRO A 155 -12.37 19.29 11.76
C PRO A 155 -12.79 20.57 12.50
N ILE A 156 -13.32 21.54 11.76
CA ILE A 156 -13.81 22.81 12.31
C ILE A 156 -15.26 22.96 11.86
N GLU A 157 -16.09 23.48 12.75
CA GLU A 157 -17.47 23.84 12.44
C GLU A 157 -17.47 25.04 11.48
N SER A 158 -18.04 24.87 10.30
CA SER A 158 -18.01 25.88 9.23
C SER A 158 -18.63 27.22 9.65
N THR A 159 -19.57 27.19 10.60
CA THR A 159 -20.20 28.36 11.22
C THR A 159 -19.26 29.14 12.14
N SER A 160 -18.31 28.48 12.83
CA SER A 160 -17.33 29.15 13.69
C SER A 160 -16.30 29.98 12.91
N MET A 161 -16.19 29.75 11.60
CA MET A 161 -15.22 30.41 10.73
C MET A 161 -15.75 31.66 10.02
N LEU A 162 -17.06 31.92 10.08
CA LEU A 162 -17.74 32.93 9.26
C LEU A 162 -18.14 34.20 10.00
N ALA A 163 -17.84 34.32 11.29
CA ALA A 163 -18.16 35.53 12.05
C ALA A 163 -17.23 36.69 11.65
N SER A 164 -17.81 37.80 11.21
CA SER A 164 -17.10 39.05 10.98
C SER A 164 -16.69 39.70 12.31
N THR A 165 -15.68 40.57 12.26
CA THR A 165 -15.21 41.33 13.43
C THR A 165 -16.35 42.19 14.02
N GLU A 166 -17.20 42.73 13.15
CA GLU A 166 -18.37 43.52 13.51
C GLU A 166 -19.39 42.69 14.29
N GLU A 167 -19.75 41.50 13.80
CA GLU A 167 -20.68 40.60 14.50
C GLU A 167 -20.14 40.16 15.86
N ILE A 168 -18.82 39.94 15.97
CA ILE A 168 -18.15 39.61 17.23
C ILE A 168 -18.28 40.78 18.21
N ASN A 169 -18.00 42.00 17.76
CA ASN A 169 -18.10 43.19 18.61
C ASN A 169 -19.55 43.45 19.05
N GLU A 170 -20.52 43.33 18.14
CA GLU A 170 -21.94 43.48 18.47
C GLU A 170 -22.40 42.44 19.49
N TYR A 171 -21.94 41.20 19.37
CA TYR A 171 -22.18 40.16 20.36
C TYR A 171 -21.67 40.59 21.74
N PHE A 172 -20.41 41.02 21.85
CA PHE A 172 -19.84 41.44 23.14
C PHE A 172 -20.56 42.65 23.74
N VAL A 173 -20.93 43.63 22.92
CA VAL A 173 -21.70 44.80 23.38
C VAL A 173 -23.06 44.37 23.92
N ARG A 174 -23.77 43.50 23.19
CA ARG A 174 -25.08 42.98 23.62
C ARG A 174 -24.96 42.18 24.91
N THR A 175 -24.02 41.23 24.99
CA THR A 175 -23.81 40.41 26.18
C THR A 175 -23.45 41.27 27.39
N ASN A 176 -22.56 42.24 27.26
CA ASN A 176 -22.24 43.16 28.35
C ASN A 176 -23.45 43.96 28.82
N HIS A 177 -24.36 44.32 27.92
CA HIS A 177 -25.58 45.01 28.29
C HIS A 177 -26.53 44.10 29.06
N GLU A 178 -26.70 42.86 28.62
CA GLU A 178 -27.59 41.86 29.23
C GLU A 178 -27.14 41.44 30.64
N ILE A 179 -25.82 41.39 30.90
CA ILE A 179 -25.28 40.95 32.19
C ILE A 179 -24.94 42.10 33.16
N LYS A 180 -25.12 43.37 32.73
CA LYS A 180 -24.61 44.56 33.44
C LYS A 180 -24.98 44.61 34.94
N ASP A 181 -26.20 44.19 35.26
CA ASP A 181 -26.74 44.24 36.63
C ASP A 181 -26.77 42.86 37.32
N ILE A 182 -26.19 41.84 36.69
CA ILE A 182 -26.08 40.49 37.23
C ILE A 182 -24.74 40.37 37.96
N PRO A 183 -24.71 40.11 39.27
CA PRO A 183 -23.44 39.90 39.97
C PRO A 183 -22.69 38.72 39.35
N ALA A 184 -21.39 38.87 39.14
CA ALA A 184 -20.56 37.85 38.47
C ALA A 184 -20.67 36.45 39.09
N ALA A 185 -20.93 36.35 40.41
CA ALA A 185 -21.14 35.10 41.11
C ALA A 185 -22.35 34.28 40.62
N PHE A 186 -23.30 34.91 39.92
CA PHE A 186 -24.47 34.26 39.31
C PHE A 186 -24.31 33.98 37.82
N ILE A 187 -23.20 34.41 37.21
CA ILE A 187 -22.89 34.14 35.81
C ILE A 187 -22.11 32.82 35.75
N ALA A 188 -22.76 31.76 35.28
CA ALA A 188 -22.13 30.47 35.06
C ALA A 188 -21.87 30.27 33.56
N ASN A 189 -20.65 29.87 33.22
CA ASN A 189 -20.36 29.43 31.85
C ASN A 189 -20.85 27.99 31.67
N ALA A 190 -21.76 27.77 30.73
CA ALA A 190 -22.31 26.46 30.41
C ALA A 190 -21.59 25.77 29.22
N ASP A 191 -20.52 26.39 28.68
CA ASP A 191 -19.85 25.91 27.46
C ASP A 191 -19.12 24.57 27.61
N GLU A 192 -18.89 24.10 28.85
CA GLU A 192 -18.26 22.82 29.14
C GLU A 192 -19.26 21.67 29.32
N THR A 193 -20.57 21.96 29.34
CA THR A 193 -21.61 20.93 29.50
C THR A 193 -22.27 20.61 28.15
N GLY A 194 -21.57 19.84 27.32
CA GLY A 194 -22.11 19.34 26.06
C GLY A 194 -21.13 18.48 25.28
N VAL A 195 -21.63 17.47 24.57
CA VAL A 195 -20.86 16.77 23.54
C VAL A 195 -20.86 17.65 22.31
N VAL A 196 -19.72 18.28 22.00
CA VAL A 196 -19.55 19.05 20.76
C VAL A 196 -18.96 18.11 19.71
N PRO A 197 -19.73 17.65 18.71
CA PRO A 197 -19.32 16.54 17.82
C PRO A 197 -18.02 16.80 17.07
N LEU A 198 -17.69 18.07 16.81
CA LEU A 198 -16.49 18.49 16.10
C LEU A 198 -15.27 18.70 17.01
N LYS A 199 -15.48 18.98 18.31
CA LYS A 199 -14.39 19.05 19.29
C LYS A 199 -13.80 17.65 19.57
N ASP A 200 -14.64 16.62 19.42
CA ASP A 200 -14.28 15.20 19.53
C ASP A 200 -14.00 14.53 18.18
N ALA A 201 -14.11 15.27 17.07
CA ALA A 201 -13.89 14.70 15.74
C ALA A 201 -12.41 14.40 15.51
N LYS A 202 -12.12 13.25 14.90
CA LYS A 202 -10.76 12.84 14.61
C LYS A 202 -10.13 13.75 13.56
N ASP A 203 -8.88 14.08 13.80
CA ASP A 203 -7.98 14.66 12.82
C ASP A 203 -8.00 13.88 11.50
N VAL A 204 -7.96 14.61 10.39
CA VAL A 204 -8.03 14.04 9.04
C VAL A 204 -6.73 14.35 8.31
N SER A 205 -6.07 13.33 7.76
CA SER A 205 -4.92 13.52 6.88
C SER A 205 -5.39 13.97 5.49
N LEU A 206 -4.85 15.10 5.05
CA LEU A 206 -5.17 15.75 3.78
C LEU A 206 -3.91 15.89 2.94
N ILE A 207 -4.05 15.76 1.63
CA ILE A 207 -2.99 15.97 0.65
C ILE A 207 -3.18 17.36 0.07
N VAL A 208 -2.14 18.16 0.13
CA VAL A 208 -2.12 19.54 -0.37
C VAL A 208 -0.85 19.81 -1.16
N ARG A 209 -0.85 20.91 -1.90
CA ARG A 209 0.35 21.36 -2.61
C ARG A 209 1.47 21.72 -1.62
N GLN A 210 2.68 21.34 -1.96
CA GLN A 210 3.89 21.84 -1.32
C GLN A 210 4.30 23.13 -2.01
N LEU A 211 4.26 24.24 -1.27
CA LEU A 211 4.88 25.49 -1.71
C LEU A 211 6.37 25.36 -1.40
N MET A 212 7.21 25.34 -2.43
CA MET A 212 8.63 25.63 -2.21
C MET A 212 8.72 27.08 -1.76
N PHE A 213 9.17 27.28 -0.53
CA PHE A 213 9.73 28.57 -0.15
C PHE A 213 11.11 28.60 -0.77
N ASP A 214 11.31 29.45 -1.78
CA ASP A 214 12.65 29.82 -2.21
C ASP A 214 13.36 30.42 -0.98
N LEU A 215 14.40 29.71 -0.50
CA LEU A 215 15.31 30.16 0.56
C LEU A 215 16.34 31.13 -0.01
#